data_AF-A0AAD5BK93-F1
#
_entry.id   AF-A0AAD5BK93-F1
#
_cell.length_a   1.000
_cell.length_b   1.000
_cell.length_c   1.000
_cell.angle_alpha   90.00
_cell.angle_beta   90.00
_cell.angle_gamma   90.00
#
_symmetry.space_group_name_H-M   'P 1'
#
loop_
_entity.id
_entity.type
_entity.pdbx_description
1 polymer ?
#
loop_
_entity_poly.entity_id
_entity_poly.type
_entity_poly.pdbx_seq_one_letter_code
_entity_poly.pdbx_strand_id
1 'polypeptide(L)'
;YLFDSMDDVTVMPCGHTIHKKCFKEMRQHLQYACPLCFKSVCDMSKVWEKLDMEIAATPMPEFYQNKSIWILCNDCGTNSEVPFHIVAHKCPNCKSYNTRQTRG
;
A
#
# COMPACT_ATOMS: atom_id res chain seq x y z
N TYR A 1 -11.09 -6.51 22.92
CA TYR A 1 -11.65 -7.65 22.16
C TYR A 1 -12.68 -7.12 21.16
N LEU A 2 -12.64 -7.58 19.91
CA LEU A 2 -13.50 -7.03 18.83
C LEU A 2 -14.99 -7.38 19.03
N PHE A 3 -15.28 -8.52 19.66
CA PHE A 3 -16.62 -9.07 19.83
C PHE A 3 -17.26 -8.80 21.21
N ASP A 4 -16.48 -8.28 22.17
CA ASP A 4 -16.97 -7.95 23.52
C ASP A 4 -17.39 -6.47 23.66
N SER A 5 -17.14 -5.66 22.63
CA SER A 5 -17.53 -4.25 22.63
C SER A 5 -18.89 -4.07 21.95
N MET A 6 -19.72 -3.21 22.53
CA MET A 6 -20.98 -2.72 21.93
C MET A 6 -20.72 -1.71 20.79
N ASP A 7 -19.46 -1.46 20.45
CA ASP A 7 -19.09 -0.50 19.41
C ASP A 7 -19.55 -0.94 18.02
N ASP A 8 -20.13 0.00 17.29
CA ASP A 8 -20.46 -0.14 15.88
C ASP A 8 -19.28 -0.67 15.06
N VAL A 9 -19.52 -1.71 14.27
CA VAL A 9 -18.54 -2.29 13.34
C VAL A 9 -18.76 -1.80 11.91
N THR A 10 -17.69 -1.82 11.11
CA THR A 10 -17.73 -1.60 9.67
C THR A 10 -16.86 -2.63 8.96
N VAL A 11 -17.25 -2.99 7.73
CA VAL A 11 -16.48 -3.88 6.86
C VAL A 11 -15.58 -3.03 5.97
N MET A 12 -14.28 -3.31 5.95
CA MET A 12 -13.32 -2.66 5.06
C MET A 12 -13.39 -3.25 3.64
N PRO A 13 -12.86 -2.57 2.61
CA PRO A 13 -12.86 -3.09 1.23
C PRO A 13 -12.20 -4.46 1.08
N CYS A 14 -11.26 -4.80 1.97
CA CYS A 14 -10.62 -6.11 2.00
C CYS A 14 -11.45 -7.23 2.64
N GLY A 15 -12.68 -6.94 3.11
CA GLY A 15 -13.58 -7.89 3.77
C GLY A 15 -13.39 -8.02 5.28
N HIS A 16 -12.30 -7.47 5.84
CA HIS A 16 -12.06 -7.51 7.28
C HIS A 16 -12.89 -6.47 8.04
N THR A 17 -13.32 -6.84 9.24
CA THR A 17 -14.15 -6.00 10.13
C THR A 17 -13.31 -5.21 11.12
N ILE A 18 -13.70 -3.97 11.38
CA ILE A 18 -13.08 -3.08 12.38
C ILE A 18 -14.17 -2.22 13.03
N HIS A 19 -13.98 -1.79 14.28
CA HIS A 19 -14.87 -0.80 14.90
C HIS A 19 -14.82 0.53 14.13
N LYS A 20 -15.97 1.20 13.96
CA LYS A 20 -16.06 2.51 13.29
C LYS A 20 -15.15 3.55 13.94
N LYS A 21 -15.02 3.52 15.28
CA LYS A 21 -14.12 4.40 16.04
C LYS A 21 -12.66 4.13 15.70
N CYS A 22 -12.22 2.88 15.79
CA CYS A 22 -10.85 2.49 15.43
C CYS A 22 -10.53 2.81 13.97
N PHE A 23 -11.50 2.66 13.05
CA PHE A 23 -11.31 3.05 11.65
C PHE A 23 -11.07 4.56 11.48
N LYS A 24 -11.77 5.41 12.25
CA LYS A 24 -11.53 6.86 12.27
C LYS A 24 -10.16 7.20 12.84
N GLU A 25 -9.77 6.58 13.96
CA GLU A 25 -8.45 6.75 14.57
C GLU A 25 -7.33 6.34 13.62
N MET A 26 -7.49 5.21 12.94
CA MET A 26 -6.55 4.71 11.92
C MET A 26 -6.30 5.77 10.83
N ARG A 27 -7.37 6.41 10.33
CA ARG A 27 -7.28 7.51 9.36
C ARG A 27 -6.61 8.76 9.93
N GLN A 28 -6.87 9.11 11.19
CA GLN A 28 -6.24 10.26 11.86
C GLN A 28 -4.73 10.07 12.04
N HIS A 29 -4.30 8.82 12.25
CA HIS A 29 -2.89 8.45 12.37
C HIS A 29 -2.24 8.11 11.02
N LEU A 30 -2.89 8.43 9.89
CA LEU A 30 -2.40 8.16 8.53
C LEU A 30 -2.11 6.67 8.25
N GLN A 31 -2.77 5.77 8.98
CA GLN A 31 -2.70 4.34 8.77
C GLN A 31 -3.81 3.94 7.79
N TYR A 32 -3.43 3.59 6.57
CA TYR A 32 -4.38 3.27 5.50
C TYR A 32 -4.30 1.81 5.03
N ALA A 33 -3.51 0.99 5.73
CA ALA A 33 -3.38 -0.44 5.49
C ALA A 33 -4.18 -1.22 6.53
N CYS A 34 -4.90 -2.25 6.08
CA CYS A 34 -5.60 -3.16 6.96
C CYS A 34 -4.60 -3.87 7.88
N PRO A 35 -4.79 -3.87 9.21
CA PRO A 35 -3.84 -4.51 10.13
C PRO A 35 -3.78 -6.04 10.00
N LEU A 36 -4.76 -6.65 9.33
CA LEU A 36 -4.84 -8.11 9.17
C LEU A 36 -4.23 -8.61 7.85
N CYS A 37 -4.40 -7.86 6.76
CA CYS A 37 -3.96 -8.30 5.43
C CYS A 37 -3.15 -7.25 4.65
N PHE A 38 -2.88 -6.09 5.25
CA PHE A 38 -2.09 -5.00 4.69
C PHE A 38 -2.65 -4.35 3.41
N LYS A 39 -3.84 -4.74 2.95
CA LYS A 39 -4.55 -4.07 1.85
C LYS A 39 -4.92 -2.64 2.19
N SER A 40 -4.90 -1.76 1.21
CA SER A 40 -5.40 -0.40 1.35
C SER A 40 -6.89 -0.40 1.67
N VAL A 41 -7.27 0.39 2.67
CA VAL A 41 -8.64 0.41 3.22
C VAL A 41 -9.49 1.58 2.69
N CYS A 42 -8.88 2.46 1.90
CA CYS A 42 -9.52 3.58 1.22
C CYS A 42 -8.83 3.84 -0.11
N ASP A 43 -9.42 4.73 -0.92
CA ASP A 43 -8.78 5.19 -2.15
C ASP A 43 -7.50 5.97 -1.83
N MET A 44 -6.38 5.45 -2.33
CA MET A 44 -5.04 6.00 -2.19
C MET A 44 -4.52 6.63 -3.48
N SER A 45 -5.36 6.77 -4.52
CA SER A 45 -4.94 7.25 -5.85
C SER A 45 -4.19 8.58 -5.81
N LYS A 46 -4.66 9.55 -5.02
CA LYS A 46 -3.97 10.84 -4.84
C LYS A 46 -2.59 10.73 -4.17
N VAL A 47 -2.39 9.70 -3.35
CA VAL A 47 -1.08 9.43 -2.72
C VAL A 47 -0.16 8.77 -3.74
N TRP A 48 -0.68 7.84 -4.54
CA TRP A 48 0.05 7.22 -5.66
C TRP A 48 0.49 8.25 -6.70
N GLU A 49 -0.37 9.20 -7.06
CA GLU A 49 -0.03 10.31 -7.96
C GLU A 49 1.12 11.18 -7.42
N LYS A 50 1.17 11.41 -6.10
CA LYS A 50 2.30 12.13 -5.48
C LYS A 50 3.60 11.35 -5.59
N LEU A 51 3.55 10.03 -5.39
CA LEU A 51 4.71 9.16 -5.54
C LEU A 51 5.17 9.09 -7.00
N ASP A 52 4.25 9.08 -7.96
CA ASP A 52 4.57 9.20 -9.39
C ASP A 52 5.39 10.49 -9.67
N MET A 53 4.93 11.63 -9.15
CA MET A 53 5.64 12.90 -9.30
C MET A 53 7.02 12.90 -8.65
N GLU A 54 7.14 12.34 -7.43
CA GLU A 54 8.40 12.27 -6.70
C GLU A 54 9.42 11.37 -7.41
N ILE A 55 8.98 10.22 -7.93
CA ILE A 55 9.80 9.33 -8.75
C ILE A 55 10.28 10.04 -10.01
N ALA A 56 9.40 10.75 -10.72
CA ALA A 56 9.78 11.51 -11.91
C ALA A 56 10.79 12.64 -11.59
N ALA A 57 10.70 13.23 -10.40
CA ALA A 57 11.62 14.27 -9.94
C ALA A 57 12.96 13.73 -9.42
N THR A 58 13.06 12.44 -9.13
CA THR A 58 14.26 11.81 -8.53
C THR A 58 14.81 10.69 -9.41
N PRO A 59 15.41 11.02 -10.57
CA PRO A 59 15.94 10.02 -11.48
C PRO A 59 17.01 9.15 -10.80
N MET A 60 16.93 7.83 -11.01
CA MET A 60 17.87 6.88 -10.43
C MET A 60 19.29 7.03 -11.03
N PRO A 61 20.35 7.00 -10.20
CA PRO A 61 21.72 6.98 -10.68
C PRO A 61 21.98 5.81 -11.64
N GLU A 62 22.90 5.99 -12.60
CA GLU A 62 23.20 4.99 -13.64
C GLU A 62 23.51 3.59 -13.09
N PHE A 63 24.23 3.50 -11.96
CA PHE A 63 24.55 2.23 -11.32
C PHE A 63 23.32 1.41 -10.88
N TYR A 64 22.16 2.05 -10.69
CA TYR A 64 20.92 1.39 -10.30
C TYR A 64 19.89 1.29 -11.42
N GLN A 65 20.12 1.89 -12.60
CA GLN A 65 19.13 1.90 -13.69
C GLN A 65 18.76 0.51 -14.19
N ASN A 66 19.70 -0.44 -14.16
CA ASN A 66 19.46 -1.82 -14.57
C ASN A 66 19.09 -2.75 -13.41
N LYS A 67 18.91 -2.21 -12.20
CA LYS A 67 18.54 -3.01 -11.04
C LYS A 67 17.03 -3.22 -11.04
N SER A 68 16.62 -4.48 -11.11
CA SER A 68 15.21 -4.88 -10.93
C SER A 68 15.04 -5.65 -9.63
N ILE A 69 13.86 -5.54 -9.03
CA ILE A 69 13.50 -6.26 -7.82
C ILE A 69 12.14 -6.92 -7.97
N TRP A 70 11.93 -7.99 -7.19
CA TRP A 70 10.63 -8.63 -7.09
C TRP A 70 9.81 -8.01 -5.99
N ILE A 71 8.57 -7.63 -6.32
CA ILE A 71 7.59 -7.10 -5.39
C ILE A 71 6.34 -7.97 -5.33
N LEU A 72 5.69 -8.00 -4.17
CA LEU A 72 4.30 -8.44 -4.01
C LEU A 72 3.44 -7.21 -3.74
N CYS A 73 2.38 -7.03 -4.53
CA CYS A 73 1.38 -6.00 -4.25
C CYS A 73 0.38 -6.49 -3.20
N ASN A 74 0.22 -5.75 -2.10
CA ASN A 74 -0.74 -6.10 -1.06
C ASN A 74 -2.18 -5.95 -1.57
N ASP A 75 -2.46 -4.99 -2.46
CA ASP A 75 -3.82 -4.70 -2.92
C ASP A 75 -4.36 -5.76 -3.89
N CYS A 76 -3.61 -6.12 -4.92
CA CYS A 76 -4.03 -7.11 -5.93
C CYS A 76 -3.44 -8.51 -5.72
N GLY A 77 -2.44 -8.68 -4.85
CA GLY A 77 -1.78 -9.96 -4.58
C GLY A 77 -0.83 -10.43 -5.70
N THR A 78 -0.59 -9.61 -6.73
CA THR A 78 0.26 -9.99 -7.86
C THR A 78 1.75 -9.83 -7.50
N ASN A 79 2.55 -10.84 -7.83
CA ASN A 79 4.01 -10.73 -7.86
C ASN A 79 4.46 -10.13 -9.18
N SER A 80 5.40 -9.20 -9.15
CA SER A 80 5.93 -8.58 -10.37
C SER A 80 7.39 -8.21 -10.18
N GLU A 81 8.15 -8.29 -11.26
CA GLU A 81 9.49 -7.70 -11.34
C GLU A 81 9.37 -6.27 -11.85
N VAL A 82 9.98 -5.32 -11.13
CA VAL A 82 9.92 -3.89 -11.44
C VAL A 82 11.28 -3.23 -11.28
N PRO A 83 11.55 -2.12 -11.99
CA PRO A 83 12.76 -1.34 -11.76
C PRO A 83 12.86 -0.89 -10.31
N PHE A 84 14.05 -1.02 -9.73
CA PHE A 84 14.32 -0.54 -8.38
C PHE A 84 14.30 0.98 -8.33
N HIS A 85 13.53 1.54 -7.39
CA HIS A 85 13.52 2.97 -7.13
C HIS A 85 13.59 3.21 -5.63
N ILE A 86 14.39 4.18 -5.20
CA ILE A 86 14.59 4.47 -3.77
C ILE A 86 13.31 4.97 -3.07
N VAL A 87 12.45 5.67 -3.80
CA VAL A 87 11.19 6.25 -3.30
C VAL A 87 10.12 5.17 -3.08
N ALA A 88 9.67 4.49 -4.14
CA ALA A 88 8.62 3.49 -4.06
C ALA A 88 8.56 2.62 -5.32
N HIS A 89 7.90 1.47 -5.20
CA HIS A 89 7.75 0.50 -6.31
C HIS A 89 6.28 0.38 -6.72
N LYS A 90 5.99 0.69 -7.99
CA LYS A 90 4.63 0.69 -8.52
C LYS A 90 4.23 -0.70 -9.00
N CYS A 91 3.07 -1.17 -8.58
CA CYS A 91 2.50 -2.39 -9.14
C CYS A 91 2.09 -2.17 -10.60
N PRO A 92 2.57 -2.97 -11.57
CA PRO A 92 2.19 -2.81 -12.97
C PRO A 92 0.71 -3.15 -13.23
N ASN A 93 0.13 -4.04 -12.42
CA ASN A 93 -1.25 -4.53 -12.56
C ASN A 93 -2.30 -3.50 -12.09
N CYS A 94 -2.25 -3.08 -10.82
CA CYS A 94 -3.26 -2.19 -10.23
C CYS A 94 -2.78 -0.76 -9.96
N LYS A 95 -1.54 -0.42 -10.33
CA LYS A 95 -0.92 0.92 -10.15
C LYS A 95 -0.73 1.39 -8.70
N SER A 96 -1.06 0.54 -7.72
CA SER A 96 -0.80 0.80 -6.30
C SER A 96 0.70 0.74 -5.99
N TYR A 97 1.16 1.56 -5.03
CA TYR A 97 2.48 1.41 -4.41
C TYR A 97 2.45 0.71 -3.05
N ASN A 98 1.31 0.16 -2.64
CA ASN A 98 1.21 -0.70 -1.46
C ASN A 98 1.82 -2.06 -1.77
N THR A 99 3.14 -2.09 -1.87
CA THR A 99 3.93 -3.23 -2.31
C THR A 99 5.03 -3.51 -1.30
N ARG A 100 5.44 -4.78 -1.21
CA ARG A 100 6.60 -5.20 -0.41
C ARG A 100 7.62 -5.89 -1.31
N GLN A 101 8.89 -5.63 -1.06
CA GLN A 101 9.96 -6.37 -1.74
C GLN A 101 10.00 -7.81 -1.23
N THR A 102 10.08 -8.77 -2.15
CA THR A 102 10.16 -10.20 -1.83
C THR A 102 11.53 -10.78 -2.13
N ARG A 103 12.23 -10.28 -3.16
CA ARG A 103 13.60 -10.65 -3.55
C ARG A 103 14.30 -9.45 -4.21
N GLY A 104 15.61 -9.35 -4.10
CA GLY A 104 16.41 -8.26 -4.68
C GLY A 104 17.82 -8.67 -5.00
#